data_AF-A0A0B1YP00-F1
#
_entry.id   AF-A0A0B1YP00-F1
#
_cell.length_a   1.000
_cell.length_b   1.000
_cell.length_c   1.000
_cell.angle_alpha   90.00
_cell.angle_beta   90.00
_cell.angle_gamma   90.00
#
_symmetry.space_group_name_H-M   'P 1'
#
loop_
_entity.id
_entity.type
_entity.pdbx_description
1 polymer ?
#
loop_
_entity_poly.entity_id
_entity_poly.type
_entity_poly.pdbx_seq_one_letter_code
_entity_poly.pdbx_strand_id
1 'polypeptide(L)'
;MQTQKIRQRLEHAEHTIAELSQLCMSQHGVPDALKHSVEQLDEQARECHARLENTQDTQALVQAVDQLEAASDRAKMACRSAGKIDHSVHAAVMRTHDELSRLKHHLH
;
A
#
# COMPACT_ATOMS: atom_id res chain seq x y z
N MET A 1 -18.63 13.22 -6.14
CA MET A 1 -18.27 12.27 -7.22
C MET A 1 -16.79 11.87 -7.19
N GLN A 2 -15.82 12.79 -7.11
CA GLN A 2 -14.40 12.42 -7.05
C GLN A 2 -13.99 11.70 -5.75
N THR A 3 -14.39 12.21 -4.59
CA THR A 3 -14.08 11.61 -3.28
C THR A 3 -14.54 10.15 -3.17
N GLN A 4 -15.66 9.83 -3.79
CA GLN A 4 -16.24 8.48 -3.80
C GLN A 4 -15.42 7.51 -4.68
N LYS A 5 -14.93 7.98 -5.84
CA LYS A 5 -13.98 7.21 -6.68
C LYS A 5 -12.67 6.97 -5.95
N ILE A 6 -12.17 7.99 -5.25
CA ILE A 6 -10.93 7.86 -4.51
C ILE A 6 -11.09 6.85 -3.37
N ARG A 7 -12.20 6.92 -2.62
CA ARG A 7 -12.50 5.94 -1.57
C ARG A 7 -12.53 4.51 -2.12
N GLN A 8 -13.20 4.28 -3.26
CA GLN A 8 -13.18 2.97 -3.92
C GLN A 8 -11.78 2.52 -4.34
N ARG A 9 -10.95 3.43 -4.88
CA ARG A 9 -9.56 3.09 -5.22
C ARG A 9 -8.72 2.81 -3.99
N LEU A 10 -8.96 3.51 -2.89
CA LEU A 10 -8.23 3.32 -1.65
C LEU A 10 -8.61 2.00 -0.98
N GLU A 11 -9.89 1.64 -0.99
CA GLU A 11 -10.38 0.32 -0.56
C GLU A 11 -9.77 -0.80 -1.42
N HIS A 12 -9.67 -0.61 -2.73
CA HIS A 12 -8.99 -1.57 -3.62
C HIS A 12 -7.50 -1.71 -3.29
N ALA A 13 -6.83 -0.60 -3.03
CA ALA A 13 -5.43 -0.59 -2.62
C ALA A 13 -5.25 -1.30 -1.28
N GLU A 14 -6.11 -1.03 -0.29
CA GLU A 14 -6.11 -1.69 1.01
C GLU A 14 -6.27 -3.21 0.87
N HIS A 15 -7.24 -3.67 0.09
CA HIS A 15 -7.42 -5.09 -0.20
C HIS A 15 -6.16 -5.71 -0.82
N THR A 16 -5.57 -5.03 -1.81
CA THR A 16 -4.34 -5.49 -2.47
C THR A 16 -3.16 -5.55 -1.50
N ILE A 17 -3.07 -4.59 -0.58
CA ILE A 17 -2.04 -4.54 0.48
C ILE A 17 -2.24 -5.67 1.48
N ALA A 18 -3.47 -5.92 1.93
CA ALA A 18 -3.79 -7.00 2.85
C ALA A 18 -3.46 -8.37 2.25
N GLU A 19 -3.80 -8.58 0.97
CA GLU A 19 -3.41 -9.78 0.23
C GLU A 19 -1.88 -9.92 0.13
N LEU A 20 -1.17 -8.82 -0.16
CA LEU A 20 0.28 -8.80 -0.19
C LEU A 20 0.90 -9.12 1.18
N SER A 21 0.33 -8.61 2.27
CA SER A 21 0.74 -8.89 3.65
C SER A 21 0.61 -10.37 3.96
N GLN A 22 -0.56 -10.94 3.68
CA GLN A 22 -0.82 -12.36 3.88
C GLN A 22 0.09 -13.24 3.00
N LEU A 23 0.34 -12.85 1.75
CA LEU A 23 1.28 -13.52 0.85
C LEU A 23 2.70 -13.48 1.42
N CYS A 24 3.15 -12.32 1.91
CA CYS A 24 4.47 -12.14 2.51
C CYS A 24 4.67 -12.99 3.78
N MET A 25 3.62 -13.14 4.58
CA MET A 25 3.65 -13.95 5.79
C MET A 25 3.61 -15.45 5.50
N SER A 26 2.86 -15.86 4.46
CA SER A 26 2.72 -17.26 4.06
C SER A 26 3.94 -17.80 3.30
N GLN A 27 4.65 -16.93 2.59
CA GLN A 27 5.81 -17.31 1.78
C GLN A 27 7.07 -17.48 2.63
N HIS A 28 7.71 -18.65 2.49
CA HIS A 28 9.03 -18.90 3.07
C HIS A 28 10.10 -18.20 2.24
N GLY A 29 10.98 -17.42 2.89
CA GLY A 29 12.08 -16.69 2.23
C GLY A 29 11.82 -15.19 2.03
N VAL A 30 10.69 -14.66 2.50
CA VAL A 30 10.46 -13.21 2.56
C VAL A 30 11.25 -12.63 3.74
N PRO A 31 12.13 -11.63 3.53
CA PRO A 31 12.92 -11.06 4.61
C PRO A 31 12.05 -10.27 5.58
N ASP A 32 12.45 -10.24 6.85
CA ASP A 32 11.70 -9.55 7.91
C ASP A 32 11.55 -8.05 7.63
N ALA A 33 12.54 -7.42 6.99
CA ALA A 33 12.44 -6.03 6.56
C ALA A 33 11.28 -5.78 5.59
N LEU A 34 11.01 -6.71 4.68
CA LEU A 34 9.88 -6.61 3.76
C LEU A 34 8.56 -6.89 4.48
N LYS A 35 8.50 -7.93 5.32
CA LYS A 35 7.32 -8.24 6.13
C LYS A 35 6.90 -7.04 6.98
N HIS A 36 7.85 -6.45 7.69
CA HIS A 36 7.63 -5.27 8.51
C HIS A 36 7.19 -4.06 7.67
N SER A 37 7.78 -3.85 6.48
CA SER A 37 7.36 -2.76 5.59
C SER A 37 5.94 -2.94 5.07
N VAL A 38 5.55 -4.16 4.72
CA VAL A 38 4.20 -4.48 4.22
C VAL A 38 3.17 -4.44 5.35
N GLU A 39 3.52 -4.88 6.56
CA GLU A 39 2.66 -4.79 7.74
C GLU A 39 2.38 -3.33 8.10
N GLN A 40 3.40 -2.48 8.10
CA GLN A 40 3.21 -1.03 8.28
C GLN A 40 2.34 -0.43 7.19
N LEU A 41 2.50 -0.86 5.93
CA LEU A 41 1.68 -0.40 4.82
C LEU A 41 0.20 -0.79 4.99
N ASP A 42 -0.08 -2.01 5.46
CA ASP A 42 -1.42 -2.54 5.73
C ASP A 42 -2.12 -1.80 6.88
N GLU A 43 -1.38 -1.52 7.95
CA GLU A 43 -1.88 -0.69 9.05
C GLU A 43 -2.22 0.73 8.59
N GLN A 44 -1.30 1.38 7.86
CA GLN A 44 -1.52 2.71 7.32
C GLN A 44 -2.70 2.77 6.34
N ALA A 45 -2.94 1.70 5.57
CA ALA A 45 -4.04 1.64 4.61
C ALA A 45 -5.38 1.62 5.32
N ARG A 46 -5.50 0.79 6.36
CA ARG A 46 -6.68 0.72 7.21
C ARG A 46 -6.93 2.02 7.97
N GLU A 47 -5.88 2.62 8.54
CA GLU A 47 -5.99 3.93 9.19
C GLU A 47 -6.46 5.01 8.21
N CYS A 48 -5.91 5.01 7.00
CA CYS A 48 -6.31 5.92 5.93
C CYS A 48 -7.80 5.74 5.58
N HIS A 49 -8.24 4.52 5.35
CA HIS A 49 -9.63 4.21 5.03
C HIS A 49 -10.57 4.66 6.16
N ALA A 50 -10.28 4.30 7.41
CA ALA A 50 -11.10 4.69 8.57
C ALA A 50 -11.19 6.22 8.74
N ARG A 51 -10.10 6.95 8.46
CA ARG A 51 -10.10 8.43 8.46
C ARG A 51 -10.98 8.99 7.35
N LEU A 52 -10.96 8.39 6.17
CA LEU A 52 -11.76 8.80 5.00
C LEU A 52 -13.24 8.45 5.09
N GLU A 53 -13.60 7.43 5.86
CA GLU A 53 -14.99 7.18 6.19
C GLU A 53 -15.56 8.28 7.10
N ASN A 54 -14.75 8.75 8.06
CA ASN A 54 -15.17 9.76 9.03
C ASN A 54 -14.99 11.21 8.56
N THR A 55 -14.18 11.46 7.53
CA THR A 55 -13.91 12.81 7.03
C THR A 55 -14.03 12.93 5.52
N GLN A 56 -14.57 14.05 5.04
CA GLN A 56 -14.58 14.41 3.62
C GLN A 56 -13.39 15.31 3.23
N ASP A 57 -12.44 15.44 4.16
CA ASP A 57 -11.30 16.32 4.04
C ASP A 57 -10.31 15.81 3.00
N THR A 58 -10.21 16.53 1.89
CA THR A 58 -9.34 16.16 0.76
C THR A 58 -7.87 16.27 1.17
N GLN A 59 -7.54 17.15 2.12
CA GLN A 59 -6.18 17.32 2.60
C GLN A 59 -5.71 16.12 3.43
N ALA A 60 -6.58 15.57 4.27
CA ALA A 60 -6.31 14.33 5.01
C ALA A 60 -6.11 13.15 4.05
N LEU A 61 -6.88 13.12 2.97
CA LEU A 61 -6.81 12.12 1.94
C LEU A 61 -5.48 12.15 1.18
N VAL A 62 -5.04 13.34 0.75
CA VAL A 62 -3.73 13.55 0.11
C VAL A 62 -2.61 13.05 1.02
N GLN A 63 -2.58 13.50 2.29
CA GLN A 63 -1.55 13.11 3.25
C GLN A 63 -1.50 11.61 3.49
N ALA A 64 -2.65 10.95 3.50
CA ALA A 64 -2.72 9.53 3.77
C ALA A 64 -2.26 8.71 2.55
N VAL A 65 -2.58 9.15 1.32
CA VAL A 65 -2.04 8.53 0.11
C VAL A 65 -0.53 8.76 -0.04
N ASP A 66 -0.02 9.93 0.35
CA ASP A 66 1.43 10.19 0.42
C ASP A 66 2.14 9.23 1.39
N GLN A 67 1.54 8.97 2.55
CA GLN A 67 2.06 8.03 3.54
C GLN A 67 2.09 6.60 3.00
N LEU A 68 1.01 6.16 2.33
CA LEU A 68 0.94 4.85 1.69
C LEU A 68 1.96 4.69 0.58
N GLU A 69 2.20 5.73 -0.22
CA GLU A 69 3.20 5.73 -1.27
C GLU A 69 4.61 5.59 -0.69
N ALA A 70 4.92 6.35 0.37
CA ALA A 70 6.19 6.25 1.07
C ALA A 70 6.40 4.87 1.73
N ALA A 71 5.36 4.29 2.34
CA ALA A 71 5.42 2.93 2.89
C ALA A 71 5.60 1.88 1.78
N SER A 72 4.92 2.03 0.64
CA SER A 72 5.07 1.13 -0.50
C SER A 72 6.43 1.22 -1.17
N ASP A 73 7.01 2.41 -1.26
CA ASP A 73 8.36 2.57 -1.79
C ASP A 73 9.39 1.93 -0.86
N ARG A 74 9.21 2.01 0.47
CA ARG A 74 10.02 1.25 1.44
C ARG A 74 9.88 -0.26 1.22
N ALA A 75 8.66 -0.78 1.04
CA ALA A 75 8.44 -2.19 0.75
C ALA A 75 9.11 -2.61 -0.56
N LYS A 76 9.02 -1.80 -1.62
CA LYS A 76 9.70 -2.01 -2.91
C LYS A 76 11.21 -2.01 -2.78
N MET A 77 11.79 -1.09 -1.99
CA MET A 77 13.22 -1.07 -1.72
C MET A 77 13.67 -2.31 -0.93
N ALA A 78 12.95 -2.70 0.11
CA ALA A 78 13.21 -3.91 0.87
C ALA A 78 13.14 -5.16 -0.03
N CYS A 79 12.12 -5.23 -0.89
CA CYS A 79 11.93 -6.27 -1.89
C CYS A 79 13.11 -6.33 -2.89
N ARG A 80 13.59 -5.20 -3.39
CA ARG A 80 14.76 -5.16 -4.29
C ARG A 80 16.06 -5.54 -3.58
N SER A 81 16.24 -5.08 -2.34
CA SER A 81 17.43 -5.36 -1.53
C SER A 81 17.51 -6.84 -1.12
N ALA A 82 16.36 -7.51 -0.97
CA ALA A 82 16.26 -8.93 -0.64
C ALA A 82 16.95 -9.87 -1.64
N GLY A 83 17.12 -9.45 -2.90
CA GLY A 83 17.76 -10.22 -3.96
C GLY A 83 16.98 -11.47 -4.42
N LYS A 84 16.82 -12.47 -3.54
CA LYS A 84 16.02 -13.68 -3.75
C LYS A 84 14.68 -13.58 -3.04
N ILE A 85 13.74 -12.93 -3.69
CA ILE A 85 12.34 -12.89 -3.32
C ILE A 85 11.53 -13.59 -4.40
N ASP A 86 10.47 -14.29 -3.99
CA ASP A 86 9.52 -14.90 -4.91
C ASP A 86 8.93 -13.86 -5.88
N HIS A 87 8.82 -14.26 -7.15
CA HIS A 87 8.33 -13.39 -8.22
C HIS A 87 6.89 -12.89 -7.94
N SER A 88 6.09 -13.70 -7.26
CA SER A 88 4.71 -13.37 -6.88
C SER A 88 4.67 -12.21 -5.90
N VAL A 89 5.55 -12.23 -4.89
CA VAL A 89 5.65 -11.15 -3.89
C VAL A 89 6.18 -9.89 -4.56
N HIS A 90 7.24 -9.98 -5.37
CA HIS A 90 7.76 -8.83 -6.10
C HIS A 90 6.70 -8.20 -7.02
N ALA A 91 5.97 -9.02 -7.79
CA ALA A 91 4.90 -8.54 -8.65
C ALA A 91 3.77 -7.88 -7.85
N ALA A 92 3.39 -8.44 -6.71
CA ALA A 92 2.38 -7.85 -5.83
C ALA A 92 2.84 -6.50 -5.25
N VAL A 93 4.06 -6.40 -4.72
CA VAL A 93 4.63 -5.13 -4.22
C VAL A 93 4.63 -4.06 -5.31
N MET A 94 5.06 -4.42 -6.53
CA MET A 94 5.11 -3.47 -7.66
C MET A 94 3.71 -3.03 -8.09
N ARG A 95 2.71 -3.93 -8.09
CA ARG A 95 1.30 -3.58 -8.37
C ARG A 95 0.74 -2.60 -7.33
N THR A 96 0.94 -2.89 -6.04
CA THR A 96 0.52 -2.02 -4.95
C THR A 96 1.13 -0.61 -5.08
N HIS A 97 2.44 -0.54 -5.34
CA HIS A 97 3.12 0.75 -5.53
C HIS A 97 2.59 1.52 -6.76
N ASP A 98 2.37 0.85 -7.90
CA ASP A 98 1.83 1.49 -9.11
C ASP A 98 0.41 2.03 -8.86
N GLU A 99 -0.42 1.28 -8.14
CA GLU A 99 -1.79 1.68 -7.82
C GLU A 99 -1.81 2.93 -6.92
N LEU A 100 -1.00 2.94 -5.87
CA LEU A 100 -0.87 4.08 -4.96
C LEU A 100 -0.24 5.30 -5.62
N SER A 101 0.76 5.11 -6.49
CA SER A 101 1.36 6.20 -7.26
C SER A 101 0.35 6.85 -8.21
N ARG A 102 -0.50 6.04 -8.86
CA ARG A 102 -1.62 6.55 -9.67
C ARG A 102 -2.71 7.19 -8.82
N LEU A 103 -2.87 6.76 -7.57
CA LEU A 103 -3.84 7.37 -6.65
C LEU A 103 -3.35 8.75 -6.25
N LYS A 104 -2.08 8.87 -5.85
CA LYS A 104 -1.41 10.14 -5.53
C LYS A 104 -1.49 11.15 -6.68
N HIS A 105 -1.14 10.72 -7.90
CA HIS A 105 -1.26 11.56 -9.10
C HIS A 105 -2.68 11.98 -9.45
N HIS A 106 -3.70 11.29 -8.93
CA HIS A 106 -5.09 11.71 -9.14
C HIS A 106 -5.54 12.78 -8.12
N LEU A 107 -4.78 12.96 -7.05
CA LEU A 107 -5.09 13.83 -5.92
C LEU A 107 -4.28 15.13 -5.93
N HIS A 108 -3.09 15.08 -6.52
CA HIS A 108 -2.24 16.23 -6.82
C HIS A 108 -2.54 16.76 -8.22
#